data_AF-A0A7Z9G5T1-F1
#
_entry.id   AF-A0A7Z9G5T1-F1
#
_cell.length_a   1.000
_cell.length_b   1.000
_cell.length_c   1.000
_cell.angle_alpha   90.00
_cell.angle_beta   90.00
_cell.angle_gamma   90.00
#
_symmetry.space_group_name_H-M   'P 1'
#
loop_
_entity.id
_entity.type
_entity.pdbx_description
1 polymer ?
#
loop_
_entity_poly.entity_id
_entity_poly.type
_entity_poly.pdbx_seq_one_letter_code
_entity_poly.pdbx_strand_id
1 'polypeptide(L)'
;MTEASRGAFVSDCVAFMVKYGFDGIDLDWEYPGGGGLSNNYRPEDTVNFTALLQLFRDELDARGRYLLTIAGAGGEDKIVNTELAKVGAIVDWVNVMSYDFHGGWDTITGHNAPLYPNSNSPHAKESTHSVDAAIQAWLTAGVDSTKIVMGAPLYGRGWGNVGPTDNGRFQSGSGATLGTFEAGVFDYGDLVDNYIGQADWVRTWDSQSMVPWLYSP
;
A
#
# COMPACT_ATOMS: atom_id res chain seq x y z
N MET A 1 -0.42 9.81 -20.97
CA MET A 1 0.21 8.75 -21.80
C MET A 1 -0.50 8.68 -23.15
N THR A 2 0.19 8.43 -24.27
CA THR A 2 -0.45 8.27 -25.59
C THR A 2 -0.68 6.79 -25.92
N GLU A 3 -1.56 6.49 -26.87
CA GLU A 3 -1.78 5.13 -27.36
C GLU A 3 -0.49 4.46 -27.86
N ALA A 4 0.28 5.17 -28.67
CA ALA A 4 1.57 4.68 -29.17
C ALA A 4 2.55 4.36 -28.02
N SER A 5 2.63 5.22 -27.01
CA SER A 5 3.50 4.95 -25.85
C SER A 5 3.02 3.76 -25.00
N ARG A 6 1.70 3.55 -24.87
CA ARG A 6 1.14 2.36 -24.21
C ARG A 6 1.52 1.10 -24.96
N GLY A 7 1.31 1.08 -26.28
CA GLY A 7 1.61 -0.09 -27.11
C GLY A 7 3.07 -0.50 -27.06
N ALA A 8 3.99 0.47 -27.15
CA ALA A 8 5.42 0.19 -27.00
C ALA A 8 5.75 -0.40 -25.63
N PHE A 9 5.26 0.21 -24.55
CA PHE A 9 5.50 -0.27 -23.18
C PHE A 9 4.95 -1.68 -22.95
N VAL A 10 3.71 -1.95 -23.35
CA VAL A 10 3.10 -3.29 -23.22
C VAL A 10 3.89 -4.33 -24.00
N SER A 11 4.27 -4.02 -25.24
CA SER A 11 5.06 -4.93 -26.08
C SER A 11 6.40 -5.28 -25.44
N ASP A 12 7.11 -4.28 -24.89
CA ASP A 12 8.41 -4.50 -24.25
C ASP A 12 8.28 -5.33 -22.97
N CYS A 13 7.27 -5.05 -22.13
CA CYS A 13 7.01 -5.81 -20.91
C CYS A 13 6.61 -7.27 -21.22
N VAL A 14 5.76 -7.50 -22.22
CA VAL A 14 5.37 -8.86 -22.63
C VAL A 14 6.56 -9.61 -23.24
N ALA A 15 7.40 -8.93 -24.02
CA ALA A 15 8.63 -9.54 -24.54
C ALA A 15 9.60 -9.91 -23.40
N PHE A 16 9.73 -9.08 -22.38
CA PHE A 16 10.51 -9.39 -21.17
C PHE A 16 9.94 -10.60 -20.43
N MET A 17 8.63 -10.62 -20.18
CA MET A 17 7.93 -11.73 -19.53
C MET A 17 8.22 -13.06 -20.23
N VAL A 18 8.03 -13.11 -21.56
CA VAL A 18 8.28 -14.31 -22.37
C VAL A 18 9.76 -14.70 -22.37
N LYS A 19 10.67 -13.73 -22.52
CA LYS A 19 12.11 -13.99 -22.58
C LYS A 19 12.63 -14.68 -21.31
N TYR A 20 12.12 -14.27 -20.15
CA TYR A 20 12.59 -14.76 -18.86
C TYR A 20 11.67 -15.82 -18.23
N GLY A 21 10.58 -16.20 -18.91
CA GLY A 21 9.71 -17.30 -18.50
C GLY A 21 8.85 -16.97 -17.27
N PHE A 22 8.38 -15.72 -17.15
CA PHE A 22 7.43 -15.33 -16.11
C PHE A 22 6.00 -15.75 -16.48
N ASP A 23 5.19 -16.05 -15.46
CA ASP A 23 3.79 -16.49 -15.62
C ASP A 23 2.79 -15.32 -15.77
N GLY A 24 3.25 -14.08 -15.66
CA GLY A 24 2.39 -12.90 -15.75
C GLY A 24 3.12 -11.59 -15.49
N ILE A 25 2.33 -10.53 -15.38
CA ILE A 25 2.78 -9.15 -15.16
C ILE A 25 1.97 -8.55 -14.01
N ASP A 26 2.66 -7.94 -13.06
CA ASP A 26 2.07 -7.09 -12.03
C ASP A 26 2.43 -5.63 -12.31
N LEU A 27 1.46 -4.72 -12.22
CA LEU A 27 1.72 -3.28 -12.34
C LEU A 27 1.55 -2.60 -10.97
N ASP A 28 2.63 -1.99 -10.53
CA ASP A 28 2.66 -1.13 -9.35
C ASP A 28 2.94 0.32 -9.79
N TRP A 29 1.86 1.05 -10.10
CA TRP A 29 1.94 2.48 -10.41
C TRP A 29 1.50 3.27 -9.19
N GLU A 30 2.46 3.96 -8.56
CA GLU A 30 2.25 4.83 -7.41
C GLU A 30 2.39 6.33 -7.75
N TYR A 31 1.31 7.06 -8.07
CA TYR A 31 -0.07 6.61 -8.27
C TYR A 31 -0.67 7.30 -9.51
N PRO A 32 -1.65 6.69 -10.20
CA PRO A 32 -2.47 7.42 -11.17
C PRO A 32 -3.01 8.70 -10.55
N GLY A 33 -2.89 9.83 -11.27
CA GLY A 33 -3.39 11.13 -10.79
C GLY A 33 -2.54 11.80 -9.70
N GLY A 34 -1.44 11.18 -9.26
CA GLY A 34 -0.49 11.76 -8.29
C GLY A 34 -0.65 11.23 -6.86
N GLY A 35 0.11 11.79 -5.92
CA GLY A 35 0.12 11.38 -4.51
C GLY A 35 1.26 10.43 -4.12
N GLY A 36 2.13 10.08 -5.06
CA GLY A 36 3.41 9.40 -4.82
C GLY A 36 4.57 10.40 -4.72
N LEU A 37 5.77 10.00 -5.17
CA LEU A 37 6.93 10.89 -5.29
C LEU A 37 6.67 12.05 -6.29
N SER A 38 7.68 12.89 -6.51
CA SER A 38 7.67 14.07 -7.42
C SER A 38 7.55 13.72 -8.92
N ASN A 39 6.84 12.63 -9.25
CA ASN A 39 6.64 12.11 -10.59
C ASN A 39 5.69 12.99 -11.40
N ASN A 40 5.81 12.92 -12.73
CA ASN A 40 4.84 13.53 -13.62
C ASN A 40 3.49 12.81 -13.49
N TYR A 41 2.44 13.53 -13.13
CA TYR A 41 1.07 13.02 -13.11
C TYR A 41 0.15 13.90 -13.94
N ARG A 42 -0.96 13.34 -14.39
CA ARG A 42 -2.01 14.06 -15.12
C ARG A 42 -3.39 13.56 -14.70
N PRO A 43 -4.43 14.40 -14.80
CA PRO A 43 -5.81 13.97 -14.53
C PRO A 43 -6.25 12.78 -15.40
N GLU A 44 -5.74 12.68 -16.64
CA GLU A 44 -6.09 11.59 -17.54
C GLU A 44 -5.45 10.25 -17.16
N ASP A 45 -4.56 10.21 -16.15
CA ASP A 45 -3.93 8.96 -15.71
C ASP A 45 -4.97 7.94 -15.22
N THR A 46 -6.09 8.39 -14.64
CA THR A 46 -7.22 7.52 -14.24
C THR A 46 -7.71 6.65 -15.39
N VAL A 47 -8.08 7.25 -16.52
CA VAL A 47 -8.58 6.51 -17.69
C VAL A 47 -7.47 5.86 -18.49
N ASN A 48 -6.27 6.46 -18.49
CA ASN A 48 -5.11 5.89 -19.17
C ASN A 48 -4.60 4.62 -18.50
N PHE A 49 -4.75 4.49 -17.18
CA PHE A 49 -4.38 3.28 -16.45
C PHE A 49 -5.31 2.12 -16.82
N THR A 50 -6.63 2.33 -16.84
CA THR A 50 -7.59 1.34 -17.35
C THR A 50 -7.28 0.92 -18.79
N ALA A 51 -7.01 1.89 -19.68
CA ALA A 51 -6.65 1.60 -21.07
C ALA A 51 -5.32 0.83 -21.20
N LEU A 52 -4.36 1.09 -20.32
CA LEU A 52 -3.10 0.34 -20.27
C LEU A 52 -3.33 -1.11 -19.86
N LEU A 53 -4.12 -1.34 -18.80
CA LEU A 53 -4.43 -2.69 -18.33
C LEU A 53 -5.21 -3.49 -19.36
N GLN A 54 -6.16 -2.87 -20.07
CA GLN A 54 -6.87 -3.54 -21.15
C GLN A 54 -5.91 -3.99 -22.25
N LEU A 55 -4.95 -3.14 -22.63
CA LEU A 55 -3.97 -3.50 -23.65
C LEU A 55 -3.04 -4.64 -23.20
N PHE A 56 -2.65 -4.66 -21.93
CA PHE A 56 -1.95 -5.82 -21.35
C PHE A 56 -2.80 -7.08 -21.45
N ARG A 57 -4.07 -7.04 -21.01
CA ARG A 57 -4.96 -8.20 -21.04
C ARG A 57 -5.12 -8.76 -22.46
N ASP A 58 -5.34 -7.89 -23.45
CA ASP A 58 -5.49 -8.27 -24.85
C ASP A 58 -4.22 -8.97 -25.38
N GLU A 59 -3.03 -8.42 -25.11
CA GLU A 59 -1.75 -9.01 -25.55
C GLU A 59 -1.44 -10.33 -24.84
N LEU A 60 -1.76 -10.43 -23.55
CA LEU A 60 -1.58 -11.65 -22.78
C LEU A 60 -2.52 -12.76 -23.28
N ASP A 61 -3.81 -12.47 -23.49
CA ASP A 61 -4.80 -13.42 -24.00
C ASP A 61 -4.45 -13.95 -25.39
N ALA A 62 -3.91 -13.09 -26.27
CA ALA A 62 -3.44 -13.50 -27.59
C ALA A 62 -2.31 -14.55 -27.55
N ARG A 63 -1.60 -14.68 -26.42
CA ARG A 63 -0.47 -15.61 -26.21
C ARG A 63 -0.82 -16.80 -25.32
N GLY A 64 -2.04 -16.85 -24.78
CA GLY A 64 -2.50 -17.87 -23.84
C GLY A 64 -2.95 -17.27 -22.50
N ARG A 65 -3.14 -18.12 -21.48
CA ARG A 65 -3.49 -17.61 -20.15
C ARG A 65 -2.23 -17.26 -19.37
N TYR A 66 -1.92 -15.96 -19.30
CA TYR A 66 -0.98 -15.36 -18.37
C TYR A 66 -1.72 -14.49 -17.35
N LEU A 67 -1.11 -14.35 -16.17
CA LEU A 67 -1.63 -13.54 -15.07
C LEU A 67 -1.39 -12.04 -15.35
N LEU A 68 -2.38 -11.23 -14.99
CA LEU A 68 -2.28 -9.78 -14.93
C LEU A 68 -2.80 -9.31 -13.57
N THR A 69 -1.95 -8.67 -12.79
CA THR A 69 -2.30 -8.16 -11.46
C THR A 69 -1.88 -6.70 -11.31
N ILE A 70 -2.36 -6.05 -10.25
CA ILE A 70 -1.88 -4.73 -9.85
C ILE A 70 -1.62 -4.68 -8.35
N ALA A 71 -0.69 -3.83 -7.94
CA ALA A 71 -0.67 -3.28 -6.59
C ALA A 71 -1.67 -2.11 -6.53
N GLY A 72 -2.79 -2.32 -5.84
CA GLY A 72 -3.87 -1.34 -5.73
C GLY A 72 -3.68 -0.43 -4.52
N ALA A 73 -4.01 0.85 -4.66
CA ALA A 73 -3.97 1.79 -3.55
C ALA A 73 -4.86 1.35 -2.37
N GLY A 74 -4.36 1.53 -1.14
CA GLY A 74 -5.13 1.34 0.10
C GLY A 74 -5.73 2.63 0.67
N GLY A 75 -5.11 3.79 0.44
CA GLY A 75 -5.63 5.08 0.92
C GLY A 75 -6.67 5.68 -0.02
N GLU A 76 -7.81 6.12 0.52
CA GLU A 76 -8.91 6.74 -0.26
C GLU A 76 -8.40 7.85 -1.19
N ASP A 77 -7.47 8.68 -0.71
CA ASP A 77 -6.93 9.81 -1.45
C ASP A 77 -6.16 9.43 -2.73
N LYS A 78 -5.81 8.15 -2.90
CA LYS A 78 -5.20 7.59 -4.12
C LYS A 78 -6.21 6.75 -4.89
N ILE A 79 -7.05 6.00 -4.17
CA ILE A 79 -8.12 5.16 -4.73
C ILE A 79 -9.04 5.98 -5.65
N VAL A 80 -9.38 7.22 -5.28
CA VAL A 80 -10.25 8.12 -6.07
C VAL A 80 -9.76 8.37 -7.50
N ASN A 81 -8.47 8.14 -7.79
CA ASN A 81 -7.88 8.34 -9.11
C ASN A 81 -7.87 7.06 -9.97
N THR A 82 -8.58 6.00 -9.57
CA THR A 82 -8.62 4.71 -10.30
C THR A 82 -10.06 4.27 -10.59
N GLU A 83 -10.33 3.78 -11.80
CA GLU A 83 -11.64 3.22 -12.17
C GLU A 83 -11.82 1.79 -11.63
N LEU A 84 -11.90 1.63 -10.30
CA LEU A 84 -11.77 0.35 -9.58
C LEU A 84 -12.57 -0.81 -10.20
N ALA A 85 -13.86 -0.59 -10.51
CA ALA A 85 -14.73 -1.62 -11.10
C ALA A 85 -14.22 -2.11 -12.47
N LYS A 86 -13.77 -1.18 -13.33
CA LYS A 86 -13.22 -1.51 -14.65
C LYS A 86 -11.89 -2.23 -14.50
N VAL A 87 -11.04 -1.75 -13.62
CA VAL A 87 -9.75 -2.39 -13.31
C VAL A 87 -9.96 -3.82 -12.81
N GLY A 88 -10.84 -4.03 -11.81
CA GLY A 88 -11.15 -5.35 -11.27
C GLY A 88 -11.79 -6.32 -12.28
N ALA A 89 -12.47 -5.80 -13.30
CA ALA A 89 -12.98 -6.61 -14.41
C ALA A 89 -11.88 -7.12 -15.35
N ILE A 90 -10.78 -6.36 -15.48
CA ILE A 90 -9.66 -6.66 -16.41
C ILE A 90 -8.62 -7.59 -15.78
N VAL A 91 -8.21 -7.31 -14.54
CA VAL A 91 -7.11 -8.04 -13.87
C VAL A 91 -7.58 -9.38 -13.31
N ASP A 92 -6.64 -10.31 -13.10
CA ASP A 92 -6.89 -11.55 -12.38
C ASP A 92 -7.21 -11.27 -10.91
N TRP A 93 -6.41 -10.41 -10.26
CA TRP A 93 -6.71 -9.85 -8.93
C TRP A 93 -5.96 -8.54 -8.67
N VAL A 94 -6.34 -7.87 -7.58
CA VAL A 94 -5.71 -6.66 -7.04
C VAL A 94 -5.04 -6.98 -5.72
N ASN A 95 -3.74 -6.71 -5.60
CA ASN A 95 -2.99 -6.73 -4.35
C ASN A 95 -3.15 -5.36 -3.67
N VAL A 96 -4.11 -5.21 -2.76
CA VAL A 96 -4.38 -3.92 -2.10
C VAL A 96 -3.26 -3.62 -1.09
N MET A 97 -2.55 -2.51 -1.29
CA MET A 97 -1.50 -2.01 -0.38
C MET A 97 -2.12 -1.40 0.88
N SER A 98 -2.67 -2.25 1.73
CA SER A 98 -3.33 -1.90 3.00
C SER A 98 -2.32 -1.75 4.16
N TYR A 99 -1.27 -0.96 3.90
CA TYR A 99 -0.19 -0.61 4.82
C TYR A 99 0.36 0.77 4.42
N ASP A 100 1.37 1.26 5.14
CA ASP A 100 1.94 2.60 4.95
C ASP A 100 0.93 3.73 5.13
N PHE A 101 -0.07 3.51 5.98
CA PHE A 101 -1.04 4.53 6.34
C PHE A 101 -0.41 5.65 7.16
N HIS A 102 0.49 5.30 8.09
CA HIS A 102 1.26 6.24 8.90
C HIS A 102 2.73 5.84 8.99
N GLY A 103 3.62 6.84 8.99
CA GLY A 103 5.06 6.64 9.06
C GLY A 103 5.81 7.89 9.50
N GLY A 104 7.13 7.83 9.51
CA GLY A 104 8.00 8.93 9.99
C GLY A 104 7.87 10.27 9.25
N TRP A 105 7.09 10.33 8.17
CA TRP A 105 6.68 11.56 7.50
C TRP A 105 5.58 12.32 8.26
N ASP A 106 4.83 11.66 9.15
CA ASP A 106 3.84 12.28 10.03
C ASP A 106 4.50 12.84 11.29
N THR A 107 4.00 13.99 11.76
CA THR A 107 4.44 14.63 13.02
C THR A 107 3.79 14.02 14.26
N ILE A 108 2.81 13.14 14.08
CA ILE A 108 2.12 12.39 15.13
C ILE A 108 2.30 10.91 14.83
N THR A 109 2.69 10.13 15.82
CA THR A 109 2.80 8.66 15.70
C THR A 109 1.47 8.06 15.25
N GLY A 110 1.51 7.06 14.38
CA GLY A 110 0.33 6.33 13.94
C GLY A 110 0.64 4.86 13.66
N HIS A 111 -0.40 4.07 13.41
CA HIS A 111 -0.24 2.66 13.07
C HIS A 111 0.08 2.50 11.58
N ASN A 112 1.06 1.66 11.23
CA ASN A 112 1.41 1.39 9.82
C ASN A 112 0.24 0.76 9.03
N ALA A 113 -0.43 -0.21 9.65
CA ALA A 113 -1.51 -0.99 9.04
C ALA A 113 -2.63 -1.32 10.05
N PRO A 114 -3.35 -0.30 10.60
CA PRO A 114 -4.47 -0.56 11.50
C PRO A 114 -5.55 -1.35 10.76
N LEU A 115 -6.04 -2.45 11.35
CA LEU A 115 -7.12 -3.24 10.74
C LEU A 115 -8.41 -2.42 10.65
N TYR A 116 -8.73 -1.70 11.73
CA TYR A 116 -9.89 -0.83 11.85
C TYR A 116 -9.50 0.59 12.29
N PRO A 117 -10.30 1.61 11.95
CA PRO A 117 -10.12 2.97 12.44
C PRO A 117 -10.17 3.06 13.97
N ASN A 118 -9.36 3.95 14.54
CA ASN A 118 -9.33 4.24 15.97
C ASN A 118 -10.05 5.54 16.31
N SER A 119 -11.07 5.47 17.17
CA SER A 119 -11.79 6.67 17.62
C SER A 119 -10.93 7.68 18.40
N ASN A 120 -9.76 7.27 18.91
CA ASN A 120 -8.84 8.15 19.63
C ASN A 120 -7.72 8.71 18.75
N SER A 121 -7.61 8.30 17.49
CA SER A 121 -6.56 8.81 16.60
C SER A 121 -6.85 10.27 16.23
N PRO A 122 -5.84 11.16 16.31
CA PRO A 122 -5.98 12.55 15.90
C PRO A 122 -5.78 12.76 14.39
N HIS A 123 -5.48 11.69 13.64
CA HIS A 123 -5.19 11.79 12.21
C HIS A 123 -6.46 12.12 11.41
N ALA A 124 -6.38 13.15 10.56
CA ALA A 124 -7.53 13.61 9.77
C ALA A 124 -8.07 12.55 8.79
N LYS A 125 -7.21 11.60 8.38
CA LYS A 125 -7.55 10.51 7.45
C LYS A 125 -7.81 9.17 8.17
N GLU A 126 -7.92 9.15 9.49
CA GLU A 126 -8.07 7.91 10.26
C GLU A 126 -9.22 7.02 9.75
N SER A 127 -10.36 7.61 9.39
CA SER A 127 -11.53 6.85 8.91
C SER A 127 -11.32 6.20 7.54
N THR A 128 -10.30 6.60 6.80
CA THR A 128 -10.04 6.17 5.42
C THR A 128 -8.66 5.55 5.22
N HIS A 129 -7.83 5.54 6.27
CA HIS A 129 -6.47 4.98 6.32
C HIS A 129 -6.41 3.78 7.27
N SER A 130 -7.19 2.75 6.95
CA SER A 130 -7.18 1.44 7.62
C SER A 130 -7.39 0.32 6.60
N VAL A 131 -7.03 -0.91 6.98
CA VAL A 131 -7.21 -2.09 6.13
C VAL A 131 -8.68 -2.28 5.77
N ASP A 132 -9.59 -2.17 6.74
CA ASP A 132 -11.03 -2.31 6.49
C ASP A 132 -11.53 -1.26 5.50
N ALA A 133 -11.21 0.03 5.71
CA ALA A 133 -11.63 1.10 4.81
C ALA A 133 -11.10 0.89 3.38
N ALA A 134 -9.85 0.47 3.23
CA ALA A 134 -9.24 0.16 1.94
C ALA A 134 -10.00 -0.95 1.21
N ILE A 135 -10.23 -2.09 1.87
CA ILE A 135 -10.90 -3.25 1.27
C ILE A 135 -12.37 -2.93 0.95
N GLN A 136 -13.07 -2.21 1.84
CA GLN A 136 -14.45 -1.78 1.61
C GLN A 136 -14.58 -0.84 0.40
N ALA A 137 -13.58 0.01 0.13
CA ALA A 137 -13.61 0.87 -1.05
C ALA A 137 -13.62 0.06 -2.36
N TRP A 138 -12.78 -0.97 -2.46
CA TRP A 138 -12.74 -1.87 -3.63
C TRP A 138 -14.03 -2.70 -3.77
N LEU A 139 -14.54 -3.23 -2.66
CA LEU A 139 -15.80 -3.99 -2.63
C LEU A 139 -17.00 -3.12 -3.04
N THR A 140 -17.11 -1.92 -2.46
CA THR A 140 -18.21 -0.98 -2.73
C THR A 140 -18.20 -0.50 -4.18
N ALA A 141 -17.03 -0.38 -4.79
CA ALA A 141 -16.91 -0.06 -6.21
C ALA A 141 -17.27 -1.23 -7.14
N GLY A 142 -17.56 -2.42 -6.61
CA GLY A 142 -18.04 -3.57 -7.36
C GLY A 142 -16.96 -4.55 -7.82
N VAL A 143 -15.75 -4.49 -7.24
CA VAL A 143 -14.73 -5.52 -7.50
C VAL A 143 -15.12 -6.80 -6.75
N ASP A 144 -15.07 -7.93 -7.46
CA ASP A 144 -15.36 -9.25 -6.89
C ASP A 144 -14.40 -9.54 -5.73
N SER A 145 -14.94 -9.89 -4.56
CA SER A 145 -14.17 -10.23 -3.37
C SER A 145 -13.11 -11.33 -3.61
N THR A 146 -13.34 -12.25 -4.55
CA THR A 146 -12.40 -13.31 -4.92
C THR A 146 -11.17 -12.79 -5.67
N LYS A 147 -11.23 -11.55 -6.17
CA LYS A 147 -10.16 -10.84 -6.85
C LYS A 147 -9.47 -9.78 -5.98
N ILE A 148 -9.75 -9.74 -4.68
CA ILE A 148 -9.11 -8.80 -3.76
C ILE A 148 -8.16 -9.57 -2.85
N VAL A 149 -6.86 -9.29 -2.97
CA VAL A 149 -5.81 -9.81 -2.10
C VAL A 149 -5.39 -8.70 -1.14
N MET A 150 -5.57 -8.91 0.15
CA MET A 150 -5.22 -7.96 1.20
C MET A 150 -3.71 -7.98 1.47
N GLY A 151 -3.05 -6.84 1.33
CA GLY A 151 -1.65 -6.68 1.65
C GLY A 151 -1.39 -6.65 3.17
N ALA A 152 -0.31 -7.28 3.60
CA ALA A 152 0.12 -7.30 4.99
C ALA A 152 1.62 -6.95 5.08
N PRO A 153 2.01 -5.95 5.90
CA PRO A 153 3.42 -5.56 6.00
C PRO A 153 4.19 -6.54 6.87
N LEU A 154 5.34 -7.00 6.40
CA LEU A 154 6.32 -7.77 7.18
C LEU A 154 7.40 -6.85 7.79
N TYR A 155 7.02 -5.62 8.11
CA TYR A 155 7.87 -4.59 8.70
C TYR A 155 7.04 -3.63 9.55
N GLY A 156 7.70 -2.92 10.46
CA GLY A 156 7.15 -1.83 11.25
C GLY A 156 7.68 -0.47 10.80
N ARG A 157 6.97 0.60 11.20
CA ARG A 157 7.39 2.00 11.03
C ARG A 157 7.63 2.63 12.39
N GLY A 158 8.68 3.45 12.49
CA GLY A 158 9.13 4.02 13.77
C GLY A 158 9.24 5.53 13.80
N TRP A 159 9.09 6.07 15.01
CA TRP A 159 9.29 7.47 15.35
C TRP A 159 10.33 7.59 16.48
N GLY A 160 11.05 8.71 16.49
CA GLY A 160 11.89 9.16 17.59
C GLY A 160 11.34 10.45 18.21
N ASN A 161 11.88 10.82 19.37
CA ASN A 161 11.48 12.00 20.14
C ASN A 161 9.99 12.00 20.54
N VAL A 162 9.47 10.83 20.93
CA VAL A 162 8.07 10.63 21.30
C VAL A 162 7.92 10.64 22.82
N GLY A 163 7.00 11.46 23.33
CA GLY A 163 6.71 11.56 24.77
C GLY A 163 6.06 10.28 25.36
N PRO A 164 6.10 10.10 26.70
CA PRO A 164 5.70 8.85 27.36
C PRO A 164 4.20 8.66 27.56
N THR A 165 3.38 9.68 27.25
CA THR A 165 1.92 9.58 27.38
C THR A 165 1.38 8.44 26.51
N ASP A 166 0.57 7.57 27.12
CA ASP A 166 -0.03 6.38 26.47
C ASP A 166 1.00 5.50 25.72
N ASN A 167 2.19 5.33 26.29
CA ASN A 167 3.30 4.59 25.67
C ASN A 167 3.58 5.08 24.24
N GLY A 168 3.60 6.40 24.04
CA GLY A 168 3.89 7.04 22.78
C GLY A 168 2.80 6.91 21.71
N ARG A 169 1.63 6.33 22.02
CA ARG A 169 0.54 6.19 21.04
C ARG A 169 -0.12 7.55 20.77
N PHE A 170 -0.25 7.89 19.50
CA PHE A 170 -0.84 9.14 19.01
C PHE A 170 -0.22 10.41 19.62
N GLN A 171 1.08 10.36 19.89
CA GLN A 171 1.84 11.49 20.43
C GLN A 171 2.63 12.20 19.33
N SER A 172 2.98 13.46 19.56
CA SER A 172 3.91 14.18 18.69
C SER A 172 5.28 13.52 18.68
N GLY A 173 5.94 13.52 17.52
CA GLY A 173 7.27 12.98 17.35
C GLY A 173 7.91 13.40 16.02
N SER A 174 8.97 12.70 15.67
CA SER A 174 9.69 12.84 14.40
C SER A 174 9.99 11.45 13.85
N GLY A 175 10.21 11.30 12.54
CA GLY A 175 10.63 10.02 11.97
C GLY A 175 11.86 9.45 12.70
N ALA A 176 11.85 8.14 12.97
CA ALA A 176 12.98 7.51 13.65
C ALA A 176 14.25 7.63 12.80
N THR A 177 15.38 7.84 13.48
CA THR A 177 16.71 7.85 12.85
C THR A 177 17.32 6.46 12.74
N LEU A 178 16.75 5.48 13.45
CA LEU A 178 17.10 4.06 13.41
C LEU A 178 16.18 3.31 12.44
N GLY A 179 16.66 2.17 11.96
CA GLY A 179 15.92 1.18 11.19
C GLY A 179 16.86 0.06 10.75
N THR A 180 16.31 -1.03 10.21
CA THR A 180 17.10 -2.22 9.87
C THR A 180 18.05 -1.94 8.71
N PHE A 181 17.50 -1.39 7.61
CA PHE A 181 18.25 -1.01 6.41
C PHE A 181 18.06 0.46 6.03
N GLU A 182 16.93 1.04 6.42
CA GLU A 182 16.58 2.45 6.20
C GLU A 182 15.97 3.02 7.48
N ALA A 183 16.31 4.28 7.79
CA ALA A 183 15.76 4.99 8.94
C ALA A 183 14.21 5.01 8.90
N GLY A 184 13.58 4.65 10.02
CA GLY A 184 12.13 4.61 10.16
C GLY A 184 11.47 3.30 9.73
N VAL A 185 12.20 2.35 9.15
CA VAL A 185 11.68 1.04 8.71
C VAL A 185 12.40 -0.09 9.43
N PHE A 186 11.63 -1.00 10.01
CA PHE A 186 12.14 -2.11 10.80
C PHE A 186 11.59 -3.42 10.27
N ASP A 187 12.44 -4.28 9.73
CA ASP A 187 12.02 -5.61 9.29
C ASP A 187 11.48 -6.41 10.48
N TYR A 188 10.46 -7.23 10.25
CA TYR A 188 9.86 -7.99 11.35
C TYR A 188 10.85 -8.93 12.06
N GLY A 189 11.83 -9.48 11.34
CA GLY A 189 12.90 -10.29 11.94
C GLY A 189 13.76 -9.50 12.92
N ASP A 190 14.15 -8.29 12.55
CA ASP A 190 14.91 -7.38 13.42
C ASP A 190 14.08 -7.00 14.66
N LEU A 191 12.80 -6.67 14.48
CA LEU A 191 11.89 -6.42 15.60
C LEU A 191 11.83 -7.60 16.57
N VAL A 192 11.75 -8.84 16.08
CA VAL A 192 11.72 -10.04 16.92
C VAL A 192 13.03 -10.21 17.70
N ASP A 193 14.17 -10.05 17.03
CA ASP A 193 15.47 -10.34 17.63
C ASP A 193 15.92 -9.25 18.61
N ASN A 194 15.67 -7.97 18.28
CA ASN A 194 16.33 -6.83 18.92
C ASN A 194 15.38 -5.87 19.65
N TYR A 195 14.05 -6.05 19.55
CA TYR A 195 13.09 -5.09 20.13
C TYR A 195 12.00 -5.79 20.97
N ILE A 196 11.30 -6.77 20.41
CA ILE A 196 10.18 -7.44 21.07
C ILE A 196 10.68 -8.25 22.27
N GLY A 197 10.20 -7.89 23.47
CA GLY A 197 10.57 -8.58 24.71
C GLY A 197 11.91 -8.14 25.29
N GLN A 198 12.58 -7.17 24.69
CA GLN A 198 13.76 -6.53 25.28
C GLN A 198 13.34 -5.59 26.42
N ALA A 199 14.17 -5.47 27.44
CA ALA A 199 13.83 -4.77 28.68
C ALA A 199 13.46 -3.29 28.47
N ASP A 200 14.06 -2.65 27.47
CA ASP A 200 13.84 -1.24 27.17
C ASP A 200 12.59 -0.98 26.30
N TRP A 201 11.99 -2.03 25.72
CA TRP A 201 10.87 -1.93 24.79
C TRP A 201 9.60 -2.58 25.35
N VAL A 202 8.60 -1.76 25.63
CA VAL A 202 7.29 -2.23 26.08
C VAL A 202 6.39 -2.50 24.88
N ARG A 203 5.99 -3.77 24.70
CA ARG A 203 4.98 -4.16 23.72
C ARG A 203 3.57 -3.91 24.25
N THR A 204 2.80 -3.13 23.51
CA THR A 204 1.39 -2.83 23.81
C THR A 204 0.49 -3.31 22.66
N TRP A 205 -0.82 -3.38 22.89
CA TRP A 205 -1.83 -3.81 21.93
C TRP A 205 -2.97 -2.80 21.84
N ASP A 206 -3.33 -2.39 20.63
CA ASP A 206 -4.48 -1.53 20.36
C ASP A 206 -5.68 -2.41 20.00
N SER A 207 -6.64 -2.53 20.91
CA SER A 207 -7.80 -3.40 20.71
C SER A 207 -8.86 -2.84 19.76
N GLN A 208 -8.82 -1.54 19.43
CA GLN A 208 -9.70 -0.98 18.39
C GLN A 208 -9.09 -1.24 17.03
N SER A 209 -7.81 -0.91 16.84
CA SER A 209 -7.12 -1.06 15.55
C SER A 209 -6.58 -2.47 15.28
N MET A 210 -6.62 -3.37 16.27
CA MET A 210 -6.14 -4.75 16.20
C MET A 210 -4.67 -4.89 15.79
N VAL A 211 -3.81 -4.02 16.34
CA VAL A 211 -2.37 -4.00 16.03
C VAL A 211 -1.53 -3.83 17.29
N PRO A 212 -0.31 -4.40 17.32
CA PRO A 212 0.66 -4.13 18.37
C PRO A 212 1.47 -2.87 18.07
N TRP A 213 2.09 -2.28 19.10
CA TRP A 213 3.21 -1.35 18.93
C TRP A 213 4.23 -1.51 20.06
N LEU A 214 5.44 -0.98 19.86
CA LEU A 214 6.52 -0.96 20.85
C LEU A 214 6.81 0.47 21.27
N TYR A 215 7.16 0.67 22.54
CA TYR A 215 7.61 1.97 23.06
C TYR A 215 8.81 1.81 23.99
N SER A 216 9.82 2.66 23.80
CA SER A 216 10.95 2.84 24.72
C SER A 216 10.95 4.30 25.19
N PRO A 217 10.91 4.57 26.52
CA PRO A 217 10.98 5.91 27.07
C PRO A 217 12.35 6.58 26.90
#